data_AF-A0A4S2UH03-F1
#
_entry.id   AF-A0A4S2UH03-F1
#
_cell.length_a   1.000
_cell.length_b   1.000
_cell.length_c   1.000
_cell.angle_alpha   90.00
_cell.angle_beta   90.00
_cell.angle_gamma   90.00
#
_symmetry.space_group_name_H-M   'P 1'
#
loop_
_entity.id
_entity.type
_entity.pdbx_description
1 polymer ?
#
loop_
_entity_poly.entity_id
_entity_poly.type
_entity_poly.pdbx_seq_one_letter_code
_entity_poly.pdbx_strand_id
1 'polypeptide(L)'
;MTSKQRTRLALAFTTAGALSLALLSPAARAGADGMRPECPRGLACDWVPAAYQQTGDPADKETYGNYDTADRPHSNKIEFIVLHDTEEDFDTTLKIFQNPLKQTSAHYVVRSADGHVTQMVKNKDVAWQAGNWYVNSHSIGIEQEGVAVEGATWYTPEMYRSTAALVRYLAAKYDIPLDRQHIIGHDGVPPTSAAGARNMHWDPGTYWDWNRFMALLGEPTVPTARKDSRLITVSPTFKDNEQAFRDCEKGVDLPVQGSSAVPLHTAPSDDAPLFSDPGIHPDGSPGTNCAADWGSKISATQQAVVAGHAPGWTAIWWYGEKAWFRTPARTRTTTPTSGYVVRPKTGKAEVPVYGVAYPEKSEYPADFADQRVGTPLQYTIKAGQSYPGGGQAPTGFFYAPTIDASYPLDHAYFKGKQKYVTVQIGHRVAFVKASDVDILRAR
;
A
#
# COMPACT_ATOMS: atom_id res chain seq x y z
N MET A 1 4.41 5.08 16.27
CA MET A 1 5.75 4.84 16.86
C MET A 1 6.63 6.04 16.59
N THR A 2 7.08 6.73 17.64
CA THR A 2 7.81 7.99 17.54
C THR A 2 9.27 7.81 17.14
N SER A 3 9.95 8.93 16.86
CA SER A 3 11.27 9.02 16.23
C SER A 3 12.37 8.17 16.89
N LYS A 4 12.24 7.83 18.18
CA LYS A 4 13.26 7.08 18.95
C LYS A 4 13.09 5.56 18.99
N GLN A 5 11.96 4.99 18.56
CA GLN A 5 11.76 3.53 18.54
C GLN A 5 11.41 3.06 17.12
N ARG A 6 12.42 2.92 16.27
CA ARG A 6 12.28 2.28 14.94
C ARG A 6 13.28 1.14 14.76
N THR A 7 13.27 0.21 15.71
CA THR A 7 13.74 -1.17 15.49
C THR A 7 13.08 -2.08 16.52
N ARG A 8 12.39 -3.13 16.03
CA ARG A 8 11.83 -4.30 16.76
C ARG A 8 10.45 -4.12 17.40
N LEU A 9 9.44 -4.82 16.85
CA LEU A 9 8.85 -6.07 17.37
C LEU A 9 7.35 -6.12 16.99
N ALA A 10 6.95 -7.05 16.11
CA ALA A 10 5.58 -7.55 16.04
C ALA A 10 5.66 -9.02 16.44
N LEU A 11 5.02 -9.37 17.56
CA LEU A 11 4.87 -10.74 18.02
C LEU A 11 3.38 -11.04 18.04
N ALA A 12 2.95 -11.97 17.18
CA ALA A 12 1.61 -12.52 17.16
C ALA A 12 1.38 -13.35 18.44
N PHE A 13 0.20 -13.20 19.06
CA PHE A 13 -0.36 -14.24 19.92
C PHE A 13 -1.89 -14.24 19.88
N THR A 14 -2.39 -15.40 19.47
CA THR A 14 -3.77 -15.87 19.40
C THR A 14 -4.45 -15.98 20.76
N THR A 15 -5.71 -15.55 20.88
CA THR A 15 -6.63 -16.12 21.88
C THR A 15 -8.06 -16.25 21.34
N ALA A 16 -8.72 -17.33 21.71
CA ALA A 16 -9.99 -17.80 21.17
C ALA A 16 -11.24 -17.20 21.84
N GLY A 17 -12.17 -16.76 21.00
CA GLY A 17 -13.63 -16.92 21.02
C GLY A 17 -14.46 -16.90 22.32
N ALA A 18 -15.43 -15.97 22.36
CA ALA A 18 -16.81 -16.26 22.77
C ALA A 18 -17.81 -15.31 22.08
N LEU A 19 -18.74 -15.86 21.30
CA LEU A 19 -19.83 -15.13 20.63
C LEU A 19 -20.85 -14.58 21.63
N SER A 20 -21.35 -13.37 21.39
CA SER A 20 -22.68 -12.95 21.87
C SER A 20 -23.36 -12.09 20.80
N LEU A 21 -24.44 -12.63 20.22
CA LEU A 21 -25.31 -11.89 19.31
C LEU A 21 -26.14 -10.88 20.11
N ALA A 22 -26.09 -9.61 19.72
CA ALA A 22 -27.14 -8.65 19.99
C ALA A 22 -27.49 -7.93 18.69
N LEU A 23 -28.62 -8.31 18.10
CA LEU A 23 -29.27 -7.63 16.98
C LEU A 23 -29.81 -6.28 17.46
N LEU A 24 -29.45 -5.17 16.80
CA LEU A 24 -30.23 -3.93 16.71
C LEU A 24 -29.68 -3.05 15.57
N SER A 25 -30.57 -2.55 14.72
CA SER A 25 -30.32 -1.48 13.74
C SER A 25 -31.53 -0.53 13.71
N PRO A 26 -31.43 0.68 13.13
CA PRO A 26 -30.30 1.60 13.15
C PRO A 26 -30.74 2.99 13.67
N ALA A 27 -29.89 3.63 14.46
CA ALA A 27 -29.95 5.08 14.63
C ALA A 27 -28.52 5.59 14.56
N ALA A 28 -28.27 6.51 13.63
CA ALA A 28 -27.03 7.27 13.57
C ALA A 28 -26.86 8.01 14.90
N ARG A 29 -26.14 7.39 15.84
CA ARG A 29 -25.71 8.04 17.05
C ARG A 29 -24.48 8.84 16.68
N ALA A 30 -24.60 10.16 16.81
CA ALA A 30 -23.45 11.04 16.91
C ALA A 30 -22.46 10.42 17.90
N GLY A 31 -21.22 10.18 17.45
CA GLY A 31 -20.15 9.72 18.32
C GLY A 31 -19.94 10.69 19.47
N ALA A 32 -19.29 10.22 20.54
CA ALA A 32 -19.22 10.83 21.87
C ALA A 32 -18.79 12.33 21.95
N ASP A 33 -18.33 12.96 20.86
CA ASP A 33 -17.93 14.37 20.77
C ASP A 33 -18.77 15.22 19.79
N GLY A 34 -19.88 14.72 19.25
CA GLY A 34 -20.68 15.47 18.25
C GLY A 34 -19.97 15.66 16.89
N MET A 35 -18.84 14.97 16.68
CA MET A 35 -18.13 14.94 15.41
C MET A 35 -18.93 14.14 14.38
N ARG A 36 -19.16 14.76 13.22
CA ARG A 36 -19.73 14.07 12.05
C ARG A 36 -18.60 13.39 11.29
N PRO A 37 -18.68 12.07 11.02
CA PRO A 37 -17.66 11.39 10.24
C PRO A 37 -17.61 11.90 8.79
N GLU A 38 -16.41 11.91 8.23
CA GLU A 38 -16.07 12.39 6.89
C GLU A 38 -16.35 11.33 5.81
N CYS A 39 -17.59 10.84 5.77
CA CYS A 39 -18.05 9.81 4.84
C CYS A 39 -19.03 10.37 3.79
N PRO A 40 -19.17 9.72 2.62
CA PRO A 40 -20.20 10.09 1.64
C PRO A 40 -21.60 9.96 2.23
N ARG A 41 -22.52 10.80 1.74
CA ARG A 41 -23.93 10.72 2.12
C ARG A 41 -24.52 9.35 1.73
N GLY A 42 -25.21 8.72 2.66
CA GLY A 42 -25.88 7.43 2.44
C GLY A 42 -25.03 6.20 2.77
N LEU A 43 -23.73 6.37 3.05
CA LEU A 43 -22.92 5.31 3.63
C LEU A 43 -23.20 5.20 5.14
N ALA A 44 -23.43 3.98 5.63
CA ALA A 44 -23.51 3.71 7.07
C ALA A 44 -22.13 3.95 7.67
N CYS A 45 -21.97 5.10 8.33
CA CYS A 45 -20.69 5.54 8.83
C CYS A 45 -20.84 6.29 10.17
N ASP A 46 -20.05 5.89 11.16
CA ASP A 46 -19.97 6.51 12.48
C ASP A 46 -18.53 6.96 12.83
N TRP A 47 -18.39 7.53 14.03
CA TRP A 47 -17.14 8.06 14.55
C TRP A 47 -16.83 7.39 15.89
N VAL A 48 -15.70 6.69 15.95
CA VAL A 48 -15.15 6.10 17.17
C VAL A 48 -13.67 6.46 17.20
N PRO A 49 -13.22 7.44 18.00
CA PRO A 49 -11.87 7.98 17.89
C PRO A 49 -10.81 6.94 18.28
N ALA A 50 -9.73 6.87 17.50
CA ALA A 50 -8.49 6.26 17.95
C ALA A 50 -7.89 7.06 19.12
N ALA A 51 -7.13 6.41 19.98
CA ALA A 51 -6.56 7.07 21.15
C ALA A 51 -5.38 7.99 20.77
N TYR A 52 -5.47 9.25 21.19
CA TYR A 52 -4.37 10.21 21.16
C TYR A 52 -4.01 10.62 22.57
N GLN A 53 -3.05 9.92 23.15
CA GLN A 53 -2.71 10.08 24.55
C GLN A 53 -1.24 9.79 24.78
N GLN A 54 -0.61 10.58 25.65
CA GLN A 54 0.75 10.34 26.12
C GLN A 54 0.78 9.05 26.97
N THR A 55 1.80 8.23 26.75
CA THR A 55 1.97 6.95 27.42
C THR A 55 3.33 6.91 28.10
N GLY A 56 3.39 6.50 29.36
CA GLY A 56 4.65 6.48 30.12
C GLY A 56 4.90 7.79 30.89
N ASP A 57 6.15 8.24 30.93
CA ASP A 57 6.57 9.42 31.70
C ASP A 57 5.88 10.70 31.16
N PRO A 58 5.13 11.46 31.98
CA PRO A 58 4.52 12.73 31.58
C PRO A 58 5.50 13.80 31.06
N ALA A 59 6.78 13.72 31.40
CA ALA A 59 7.82 14.59 30.88
C ALA A 59 8.27 14.20 29.46
N ASP A 60 8.10 12.93 29.05
CA ASP A 60 8.46 12.46 27.72
C ASP A 60 7.34 12.69 26.72
N LYS A 61 7.40 13.84 26.04
CA LYS A 61 6.42 14.22 25.01
C LYS A 61 6.52 13.40 23.73
N GLU A 62 7.59 12.62 23.56
CA GLU A 62 7.80 11.77 22.40
C GLU A 62 7.20 10.37 22.57
N THR A 63 6.60 10.01 23.71
CA THR A 63 5.99 8.68 23.87
C THR A 63 4.47 8.79 24.02
N TYR A 64 3.76 8.57 22.92
CA TYR A 64 2.30 8.68 22.85
C TYR A 64 1.68 7.76 21.80
N GLY A 65 0.35 7.73 21.80
CA GLY A 65 -0.49 6.81 21.05
C GLY A 65 -0.99 7.27 19.68
N ASN A 66 -0.94 6.28 18.80
CA ASN A 66 -1.68 5.92 17.59
C ASN A 66 -1.72 6.84 16.37
N TYR A 67 -1.63 8.16 16.46
CA TYR A 67 -1.57 9.03 15.26
C TYR A 67 -0.86 10.36 15.58
N ASP A 68 -0.68 11.21 14.58
CA ASP A 68 -0.16 12.58 14.73
C ASP A 68 -1.19 13.60 14.30
N THR A 69 -1.32 14.72 15.02
CA THR A 69 -2.19 15.80 14.54
C THR A 69 -1.56 16.51 13.36
N ALA A 70 -2.38 16.98 12.42
CA ALA A 70 -1.92 17.74 11.27
C ALA A 70 -3.03 18.64 10.70
N ASP A 71 -2.71 19.37 9.65
CA ASP A 71 -3.66 20.22 8.90
C ASP A 71 -3.67 19.85 7.41
N ARG A 72 -3.78 18.54 7.11
CA ARG A 72 -3.88 18.07 5.72
C ARG A 72 -5.28 18.36 5.15
N PRO A 73 -5.40 18.75 3.86
CA PRO A 73 -4.34 18.84 2.86
C PRO A 73 -3.68 20.23 2.78
N HIS A 74 -3.94 21.17 3.71
CA HIS A 74 -3.33 22.50 3.67
C HIS A 74 -1.81 22.45 3.87
N SER A 75 -1.32 21.63 4.80
CA SER A 75 0.12 21.43 5.05
C SER A 75 0.81 20.67 3.92
N ASN A 76 0.33 19.44 3.67
CA ASN A 76 0.82 18.51 2.68
C ASN A 76 -0.34 17.71 2.08
N LYS A 77 -0.16 17.29 0.82
CA LYS A 77 -1.22 16.64 0.05
C LYS A 77 -1.51 15.23 0.55
N ILE A 78 -2.75 14.80 0.36
CA ILE A 78 -3.16 13.40 0.48
C ILE A 78 -3.20 12.87 -0.96
N GLU A 79 -2.27 11.98 -1.28
CA GLU A 79 -2.07 11.44 -2.64
C GLU A 79 -2.42 9.95 -2.73
N PHE A 80 -2.43 9.24 -1.60
CA PHE A 80 -2.64 7.79 -1.59
C PHE A 80 -3.84 7.39 -0.74
N ILE A 81 -4.47 6.30 -1.13
CA ILE A 81 -5.34 5.52 -0.26
C ILE A 81 -4.71 4.14 -0.14
N VAL A 82 -4.41 3.73 1.09
CA VAL A 82 -3.83 2.42 1.41
C VAL A 82 -4.93 1.53 1.97
N LEU A 83 -5.11 0.39 1.33
CA LEU A 83 -6.02 -0.66 1.76
C LEU A 83 -5.26 -1.71 2.57
N HIS A 84 -5.88 -2.14 3.65
CA HIS A 84 -5.35 -3.09 4.61
C HIS A 84 -6.40 -4.13 4.96
N ASP A 85 -5.98 -5.25 5.51
CA ASP A 85 -6.83 -6.07 6.36
C ASP A 85 -6.30 -6.10 7.80
N THR A 86 -7.23 -6.33 8.73
CA THR A 86 -6.99 -6.11 10.16
C THR A 86 -6.26 -7.24 10.87
N GLU A 87 -6.25 -8.44 10.28
CA GLU A 87 -5.90 -9.72 10.92
C GLU A 87 -6.68 -9.99 12.23
N GLU A 88 -7.83 -9.33 12.40
CA GLU A 88 -8.67 -9.29 13.61
C GLU A 88 -10.15 -9.04 13.27
N ASP A 89 -11.07 -9.33 14.20
CA ASP A 89 -12.48 -8.92 14.06
C ASP A 89 -12.68 -7.41 14.30
N PHE A 90 -13.81 -6.88 13.82
CA PHE A 90 -14.12 -5.45 13.84
C PHE A 90 -14.04 -4.81 15.22
N ASP A 91 -14.66 -5.44 16.24
CA ASP A 91 -14.68 -4.89 17.60
C ASP A 91 -13.30 -4.91 18.25
N THR A 92 -12.52 -5.96 17.96
CA THR A 92 -11.13 -6.08 18.39
C THR A 92 -10.26 -5.02 17.73
N THR A 93 -10.41 -4.77 16.42
CA THR A 93 -9.72 -3.68 15.72
C THR A 93 -9.99 -2.32 16.36
N LEU A 94 -11.26 -1.99 16.65
CA LEU A 94 -11.60 -0.72 17.30
C LEU A 94 -10.91 -0.59 18.67
N LYS A 95 -10.92 -1.64 19.49
CA LYS A 95 -10.24 -1.65 20.80
C LYS A 95 -8.73 -1.48 20.68
N ILE A 96 -8.10 -2.08 19.66
CA ILE A 96 -6.68 -1.91 19.39
C ILE A 96 -6.37 -0.43 19.11
N PHE A 97 -7.13 0.21 18.21
CA PHE A 97 -6.91 1.62 17.86
C PHE A 97 -7.32 2.59 18.97
N GLN A 98 -8.18 2.18 19.91
CA GLN A 98 -8.49 2.93 21.13
C GLN A 98 -7.48 2.71 22.27
N ASN A 99 -6.50 1.82 22.11
CA ASN A 99 -5.44 1.63 23.10
C ASN A 99 -4.18 2.38 22.66
N PRO A 100 -3.77 3.46 23.35
CA PRO A 100 -2.61 4.27 22.95
C PRO A 100 -1.28 3.51 23.05
N LEU A 101 -1.24 2.38 23.78
CA LEU A 101 -0.05 1.53 23.87
C LEU A 101 0.19 0.68 22.60
N LYS A 102 -0.79 0.58 21.70
CA LYS A 102 -0.67 -0.23 20.47
C LYS A 102 0.14 0.46 19.39
N GLN A 103 0.22 1.79 19.41
CA GLN A 103 1.01 2.60 18.48
C GLN A 103 0.72 2.31 16.99
N THR A 104 -0.55 2.05 16.68
CA THR A 104 -1.09 1.83 15.33
C THR A 104 -2.50 2.41 15.22
N SER A 105 -2.89 2.87 14.03
CA SER A 105 -4.25 3.28 13.71
C SER A 105 -4.47 3.33 12.21
N ALA A 106 -5.74 3.32 11.81
CA ALA A 106 -6.17 3.71 10.48
C ALA A 106 -7.22 4.83 10.55
N HIS A 107 -7.50 5.44 9.41
CA HIS A 107 -8.54 6.48 9.35
C HIS A 107 -9.93 5.87 9.38
N TYR A 108 -10.10 4.71 8.73
CA TYR A 108 -11.37 4.01 8.62
C TYR A 108 -11.20 2.52 8.84
N VAL A 109 -12.21 1.89 9.42
CA VAL A 109 -12.38 0.43 9.50
C VAL A 109 -13.70 0.06 8.84
N VAL A 110 -13.71 -0.97 7.99
CA VAL A 110 -14.90 -1.46 7.27
C VAL A 110 -15.25 -2.86 7.76
N ARG A 111 -16.43 -3.01 8.35
CA ARG A 111 -16.95 -4.29 8.83
C ARG A 111 -17.31 -5.22 7.68
N SER A 112 -16.89 -6.47 7.78
CA SER A 112 -17.13 -7.53 6.80
C SER A 112 -18.61 -7.85 6.66
N ALA A 113 -19.33 -8.04 7.76
CA ALA A 113 -20.68 -8.60 7.73
C ALA A 113 -21.72 -7.75 6.99
N ASP A 114 -21.58 -6.42 7.00
CA ASP A 114 -22.59 -5.49 6.48
C ASP A 114 -22.01 -4.25 5.77
N GLY A 115 -20.68 -4.13 5.69
CA GLY A 115 -20.01 -2.98 5.09
C GLY A 115 -20.15 -1.69 5.91
N HIS A 116 -20.50 -1.74 7.20
CA HIS A 116 -20.49 -0.56 8.07
C HIS A 116 -19.08 0.02 8.17
N VAL A 117 -18.98 1.35 8.13
CA VAL A 117 -17.71 2.06 8.20
C VAL A 117 -17.59 2.81 9.52
N THR A 118 -16.46 2.72 10.19
CA THR A 118 -16.14 3.56 11.35
C THR A 118 -14.93 4.41 11.03
N GLN A 119 -15.07 5.73 11.11
CA GLN A 119 -13.94 6.64 11.06
C GLN A 119 -13.31 6.76 12.46
N MET A 120 -11.99 6.62 12.54
CA MET A 120 -11.24 6.65 13.80
C MET A 120 -10.19 7.75 13.90
N VAL A 121 -9.62 8.17 12.77
CA VAL A 121 -8.70 9.32 12.69
C VAL A 121 -9.27 10.31 11.68
N LYS A 122 -9.20 11.61 12.00
CA LYS A 122 -9.65 12.66 11.08
C LYS A 122 -8.76 12.67 9.85
N ASN A 123 -9.31 12.92 8.66
CA ASN A 123 -8.51 12.89 7.44
C ASN A 123 -7.37 13.91 7.43
N LYS A 124 -7.51 15.01 8.19
CA LYS A 124 -6.46 16.02 8.31
C LYS A 124 -5.25 15.55 9.13
N ASP A 125 -5.45 14.62 10.05
CA ASP A 125 -4.44 14.07 10.97
C ASP A 125 -3.79 12.83 10.34
N VAL A 126 -2.61 12.43 10.79
CA VAL A 126 -1.80 11.37 10.15
C VAL A 126 -1.91 10.07 10.96
N ALA A 127 -2.72 9.12 10.49
CA ALA A 127 -2.79 7.78 11.08
C ALA A 127 -1.47 6.99 10.93
N TRP A 128 -1.20 6.09 11.88
CA TRP A 128 -0.01 5.23 11.88
C TRP A 128 -0.32 3.85 11.30
N GLN A 129 -0.37 3.75 9.97
CA GLN A 129 -0.83 2.53 9.26
C GLN A 129 0.24 1.85 8.38
N ALA A 130 1.06 2.63 7.65
CA ALA A 130 1.82 2.09 6.51
C ALA A 130 3.20 1.52 6.85
N GLY A 131 3.71 1.75 8.07
CA GLY A 131 5.12 1.51 8.40
C GLY A 131 6.12 2.41 7.62
N ASN A 132 5.63 3.25 6.70
CA ASN A 132 6.39 4.26 5.97
C ASN A 132 5.81 5.64 6.28
N TRP A 133 6.59 6.47 6.99
CA TRP A 133 6.14 7.79 7.45
C TRP A 133 5.82 8.77 6.30
N TYR A 134 6.54 8.67 5.18
CA TYR A 134 6.23 9.45 4.00
C TYR A 134 4.83 9.08 3.48
N VAL A 135 4.52 7.79 3.38
CA VAL A 135 3.20 7.32 2.94
C VAL A 135 2.12 7.66 3.95
N ASN A 136 2.33 7.45 5.26
CA ASN A 136 1.38 7.86 6.30
C ASN A 136 0.99 9.32 6.16
N SER A 137 1.97 10.21 6.08
CA SER A 137 1.70 11.65 5.99
C SER A 137 0.99 12.04 4.69
N HIS A 138 1.08 11.24 3.62
CA HIS A 138 0.44 11.50 2.33
C HIS A 138 -0.76 10.59 2.01
N SER A 139 -1.32 9.87 2.99
CA SER A 139 -2.37 8.89 2.71
C SER A 139 -3.55 8.91 3.67
N ILE A 140 -4.63 8.28 3.22
CA ILE A 140 -5.70 7.74 4.06
C ILE A 140 -5.54 6.21 4.09
N GLY A 141 -5.49 5.64 5.30
CA GLY A 141 -5.51 4.18 5.51
C GLY A 141 -6.92 3.69 5.81
N ILE A 142 -7.32 2.61 5.14
CA ILE A 142 -8.63 1.97 5.30
C ILE A 142 -8.41 0.48 5.58
N GLU A 143 -8.87 0.06 6.75
CA GLU A 143 -8.80 -1.32 7.24
C GLU A 143 -10.06 -2.08 6.84
N GLN A 144 -9.89 -3.27 6.30
CA GLN A 144 -10.95 -4.23 6.03
C GLN A 144 -10.94 -5.25 7.17
N GLU A 145 -12.06 -5.41 7.87
CA GLU A 145 -12.18 -6.51 8.83
C GLU A 145 -11.91 -7.85 8.13
N GLY A 146 -10.88 -8.57 8.58
CA GLY A 146 -10.63 -9.93 8.15
C GLY A 146 -9.22 -10.42 8.38
N VAL A 147 -8.96 -11.61 7.83
CA VAL A 147 -7.69 -12.31 7.85
C VAL A 147 -7.26 -12.55 6.41
N ALA A 148 -6.12 -11.99 5.99
CA ALA A 148 -5.66 -11.94 4.60
C ALA A 148 -5.66 -13.32 3.92
N VAL A 149 -5.22 -14.36 4.65
CA VAL A 149 -5.12 -15.75 4.15
C VAL A 149 -6.47 -16.46 4.05
N GLU A 150 -7.52 -15.97 4.71
CA GLU A 150 -8.87 -16.56 4.70
C GLU A 150 -9.77 -15.96 3.60
N GLY A 151 -9.38 -14.82 3.03
CA GLY A 151 -9.87 -14.31 1.75
C GLY A 151 -11.39 -14.16 1.67
N ALA A 152 -12.03 -14.91 0.77
CA ALA A 152 -13.44 -14.79 0.43
C ALA A 152 -14.40 -14.94 1.62
N THR A 153 -13.95 -15.55 2.73
CA THR A 153 -14.69 -15.63 3.99
C THR A 153 -14.97 -14.24 4.57
N TRP A 154 -14.04 -13.30 4.42
CA TRP A 154 -14.10 -11.95 4.99
C TRP A 154 -14.44 -10.88 3.96
N TYR A 155 -13.99 -11.03 2.71
CA TYR A 155 -14.17 -10.00 1.68
C TYR A 155 -15.54 -10.07 1.00
N THR A 156 -16.55 -9.60 1.71
CA THR A 156 -17.96 -9.67 1.30
C THR A 156 -18.34 -8.63 0.23
N PRO A 157 -19.41 -8.87 -0.54
CA PRO A 157 -19.96 -7.86 -1.44
C PRO A 157 -20.29 -6.52 -0.80
N GLU A 158 -20.75 -6.54 0.44
CA GLU A 158 -21.14 -5.37 1.23
C GLU A 158 -19.90 -4.53 1.56
N MET A 159 -18.84 -5.17 2.07
CA MET A 159 -17.55 -4.53 2.30
C MET A 159 -17.01 -3.89 1.02
N TYR A 160 -16.93 -4.61 -0.10
CA TYR A 160 -16.45 -4.04 -1.37
C TYR A 160 -17.22 -2.79 -1.81
N ARG A 161 -18.56 -2.80 -1.69
CA ARG A 161 -19.40 -1.65 -2.08
C ARG A 161 -19.16 -0.45 -1.18
N SER A 162 -19.09 -0.66 0.14
CA SER A 162 -18.86 0.39 1.11
C SER A 162 -17.45 0.98 0.99
N THR A 163 -16.43 0.14 0.88
CA THR A 163 -15.05 0.57 0.62
C THR A 163 -14.96 1.36 -0.68
N ALA A 164 -15.57 0.89 -1.78
CA ALA A 164 -15.56 1.60 -3.05
C ALA A 164 -16.29 2.96 -2.97
N ALA A 165 -17.42 3.04 -2.26
CA ALA A 165 -18.14 4.29 -2.06
C ALA A 165 -17.28 5.31 -1.26
N LEU A 166 -16.63 4.86 -0.19
CA LEU A 166 -15.72 5.67 0.60
C LEU A 166 -14.52 6.15 -0.22
N VAL A 167 -13.85 5.23 -0.94
CA VAL A 167 -12.68 5.56 -1.77
C VAL A 167 -13.03 6.55 -2.87
N ARG A 168 -14.15 6.38 -3.58
CA ARG A 168 -14.60 7.36 -4.59
C ARG A 168 -14.85 8.74 -3.99
N TYR A 169 -15.41 8.81 -2.78
CA TYR A 169 -15.62 10.08 -2.09
C TYR A 169 -14.31 10.75 -1.69
N LEU A 170 -13.38 9.99 -1.09
CA LEU A 170 -12.07 10.51 -0.69
C LEU A 170 -11.25 10.95 -1.91
N ALA A 171 -11.26 10.15 -2.97
CA ALA A 171 -10.58 10.47 -4.22
C ALA A 171 -11.12 11.75 -4.85
N ALA A 172 -12.44 11.93 -4.91
CA ALA A 172 -13.04 13.17 -5.39
C ALA A 172 -12.74 14.37 -4.47
N LYS A 173 -12.67 14.17 -3.15
CA LYS A 173 -12.38 15.23 -2.18
C LYS A 173 -10.94 15.72 -2.25
N TYR A 174 -9.99 14.82 -2.49
CA TYR A 174 -8.55 15.09 -2.43
C TYR A 174 -7.85 15.07 -3.79
N ASP A 175 -8.59 14.91 -4.90
CA ASP A 175 -8.07 14.82 -6.26
C ASP A 175 -7.09 13.66 -6.45
N ILE A 176 -7.41 12.50 -5.88
CA ILE A 176 -6.59 11.29 -5.95
C ILE A 176 -7.02 10.48 -7.19
N PRO A 177 -6.11 10.17 -8.14
CA PRO A 177 -6.44 9.29 -9.25
C PRO A 177 -6.88 7.90 -8.80
N LEU A 178 -7.93 7.37 -9.43
CA LEU A 178 -8.44 6.01 -9.15
C LEU A 178 -7.64 4.96 -9.92
N ASP A 179 -6.33 4.90 -9.69
CA ASP A 179 -5.43 3.92 -10.32
C ASP A 179 -4.60 3.17 -9.28
N ARG A 180 -3.84 2.16 -9.72
CA ARG A 180 -2.97 1.34 -8.85
C ARG A 180 -1.64 1.97 -8.48
N GLN A 181 -1.40 3.24 -8.83
CA GLN A 181 -0.29 4.04 -8.30
C GLN A 181 -0.71 4.88 -7.08
N HIS A 182 -2.02 5.10 -6.89
CA HIS A 182 -2.55 5.92 -5.81
C HIS A 182 -3.49 5.15 -4.87
N ILE A 183 -4.23 4.18 -5.39
CA ILE A 183 -5.03 3.23 -4.61
C ILE A 183 -4.21 1.95 -4.48
N ILE A 184 -3.52 1.79 -3.35
CA ILE A 184 -2.55 0.72 -3.11
C ILE A 184 -3.01 -0.22 -1.99
N GLY A 185 -2.57 -1.47 -2.02
CA GLY A 185 -2.56 -2.28 -0.79
C GLY A 185 -1.33 -1.90 0.05
N HIS A 186 -1.26 -2.34 1.29
CA HIS A 186 -0.05 -2.21 2.09
C HIS A 186 1.13 -2.94 1.44
N ASP A 187 0.88 -4.05 0.72
CA ASP A 187 1.85 -4.72 -0.15
C ASP A 187 2.55 -3.74 -1.12
N GLY A 188 1.81 -2.75 -1.65
CA GLY A 188 2.31 -1.72 -2.56
C GLY A 188 3.17 -0.63 -1.91
N VAL A 189 3.26 -0.58 -0.58
CA VAL A 189 4.03 0.43 0.16
C VAL A 189 5.53 0.08 0.12
N PRO A 190 6.40 1.03 -0.27
CA PRO A 190 7.84 0.78 -0.30
C PRO A 190 8.46 0.88 1.11
N PRO A 191 9.55 0.15 1.39
CA PRO A 191 10.31 0.38 2.61
C PRO A 191 11.03 1.72 2.57
N THR A 192 11.29 2.32 3.72
CA THR A 192 12.04 3.59 3.80
C THR A 192 13.55 3.43 3.62
N SER A 193 14.06 2.19 3.65
CA SER A 193 15.47 1.84 3.47
C SER A 193 15.59 0.38 3.02
N ALA A 194 16.74 -0.01 2.46
CA ALA A 194 16.96 -1.38 1.99
C ALA A 194 16.80 -2.44 3.11
N ALA A 195 17.28 -2.15 4.32
CA ALA A 195 17.16 -3.05 5.46
C ALA A 195 15.71 -3.26 5.92
N GLY A 196 14.81 -2.32 5.63
CA GLY A 196 13.41 -2.38 6.02
C GLY A 196 12.51 -3.22 5.11
N ALA A 197 13.00 -3.71 3.97
CA ALA A 197 12.17 -4.37 2.95
C ALA A 197 11.40 -5.60 3.47
N ARG A 198 11.99 -6.36 4.40
CA ARG A 198 11.43 -7.57 5.03
C ARG A 198 10.32 -7.29 6.04
N ASN A 199 10.30 -6.06 6.56
CA ASN A 199 9.37 -5.65 7.61
C ASN A 199 8.13 -4.95 7.03
N MET A 200 8.04 -4.85 5.70
CA MET A 200 6.84 -4.34 5.06
C MET A 200 5.75 -5.40 5.14
N HIS A 201 4.49 -4.97 5.05
CA HIS A 201 3.37 -5.89 5.10
C HIS A 201 2.90 -6.27 3.69
N TRP A 202 1.87 -7.11 3.63
CA TRP A 202 1.42 -7.80 2.42
C TRP A 202 -0.10 -7.83 2.26
N ASP A 203 -0.81 -7.26 3.24
CA ASP A 203 -2.23 -6.99 3.22
C ASP A 203 -2.60 -6.03 2.06
N PRO A 204 -3.82 -6.14 1.50
CA PRO A 204 -4.93 -7.04 1.88
C PRO A 204 -4.77 -8.49 1.37
N GLY A 205 -3.58 -8.84 0.90
CA GLY A 205 -3.22 -10.20 0.51
C GLY A 205 -3.70 -10.62 -0.88
N THR A 206 -3.49 -11.90 -1.18
CA THR A 206 -3.70 -12.47 -2.52
C THR A 206 -5.17 -12.57 -2.90
N TYR A 207 -6.07 -12.58 -1.91
CA TYR A 207 -7.49 -12.88 -2.11
C TYR A 207 -8.40 -11.65 -2.14
N TRP A 208 -7.86 -10.44 -1.97
CA TRP A 208 -8.60 -9.21 -2.31
C TRP A 208 -8.76 -9.11 -3.83
N ASP A 209 -10.01 -9.11 -4.32
CA ASP A 209 -10.36 -9.02 -5.74
C ASP A 209 -10.21 -7.59 -6.24
N TRP A 210 -8.97 -7.26 -6.64
CA TRP A 210 -8.63 -5.96 -7.21
C TRP A 210 -9.42 -5.67 -8.48
N ASN A 211 -9.76 -6.67 -9.31
CA ASN A 211 -10.54 -6.43 -10.52
C ASN A 211 -11.95 -5.94 -10.18
N ARG A 212 -12.62 -6.62 -9.25
CA ARG A 212 -13.94 -6.25 -8.74
C ARG A 212 -13.88 -4.87 -8.09
N PHE A 213 -12.89 -4.64 -7.24
CA PHE A 213 -12.76 -3.38 -6.52
C PHE A 213 -12.57 -2.21 -7.49
N MET A 214 -11.62 -2.29 -8.43
CA MET A 214 -11.41 -1.23 -9.43
C MET A 214 -12.63 -1.03 -10.33
N ALA A 215 -13.38 -2.08 -10.67
CA ALA A 215 -14.64 -1.95 -11.39
C ALA A 215 -15.71 -1.18 -10.59
N LEU A 216 -15.81 -1.39 -9.27
CA LEU A 216 -16.70 -0.64 -8.38
C LEU A 216 -16.26 0.82 -8.21
N LEU A 217 -14.97 1.13 -8.37
CA LEU A 217 -14.46 2.50 -8.43
C LEU A 217 -14.85 3.22 -9.72
N GLY A 218 -15.28 2.48 -10.76
CA GLY A 218 -15.56 3.02 -12.09
C GLY A 218 -14.40 2.90 -13.07
N GLU A 219 -13.32 2.20 -12.68
CA GLU A 219 -12.09 2.03 -13.46
C GLU A 219 -11.85 0.53 -13.77
N PRO A 220 -12.79 -0.16 -14.46
CA PRO A 220 -12.60 -1.56 -14.81
C PRO A 220 -11.42 -1.71 -15.77
N THR A 221 -10.68 -2.81 -15.64
CA THR A 221 -9.59 -3.07 -16.60
C THR A 221 -10.17 -3.35 -17.98
N VAL A 222 -9.92 -2.45 -18.93
CA VAL A 222 -10.29 -2.55 -20.34
C VAL A 222 -9.11 -2.13 -21.23
N PRO A 223 -9.00 -2.63 -22.47
CA PRO A 223 -7.93 -2.22 -23.36
C PRO A 223 -7.99 -0.71 -23.64
N THR A 224 -6.89 -0.01 -23.37
CA THR A 224 -6.73 1.43 -23.69
C THR A 224 -5.59 1.70 -24.67
N ALA A 225 -4.84 0.66 -25.04
CA ALA A 225 -3.80 0.73 -26.07
C ALA A 225 -4.00 -0.34 -27.15
N ARG A 226 -3.13 -0.28 -28.17
CA ARG A 226 -3.04 -1.29 -29.22
C ARG A 226 -2.49 -2.60 -28.66
N LYS A 227 -2.76 -3.70 -29.36
CA LYS A 227 -2.36 -5.06 -28.93
C LYS A 227 -0.84 -5.25 -28.82
N ASP A 228 -0.07 -4.47 -29.55
CA ASP A 228 1.40 -4.47 -29.56
C ASP A 228 2.02 -3.56 -28.50
N SER A 229 1.20 -2.92 -27.64
CA SER A 229 1.71 -2.04 -26.61
C SER A 229 2.58 -2.79 -25.61
N ARG A 230 3.71 -2.19 -25.25
CA ARG A 230 4.61 -2.77 -24.25
C ARG A 230 4.13 -2.58 -22.82
N LEU A 231 3.22 -1.64 -22.57
CA LEU A 231 2.61 -1.45 -21.26
C LEU A 231 1.32 -2.27 -21.18
N ILE A 232 1.23 -3.08 -20.14
CA ILE A 232 0.09 -3.95 -19.88
C ILE A 232 -0.44 -3.73 -18.47
N THR A 233 -1.72 -4.01 -18.27
CA THR A 233 -2.31 -4.26 -16.96
C THR A 233 -2.51 -5.76 -16.78
N VAL A 234 -2.00 -6.31 -15.67
CA VAL A 234 -2.28 -7.69 -15.26
C VAL A 234 -3.74 -7.80 -14.88
N SER A 235 -4.48 -8.72 -15.48
CA SER A 235 -5.94 -8.79 -15.37
C SER A 235 -6.47 -10.22 -15.45
N PRO A 236 -5.91 -11.16 -14.64
CA PRO A 236 -6.45 -12.52 -14.55
C PRO A 236 -7.94 -12.47 -14.17
N THR A 237 -8.72 -13.43 -14.66
CA THR A 237 -10.11 -13.55 -14.20
C THR A 237 -10.10 -14.15 -12.80
N PHE A 238 -10.45 -13.37 -11.77
CA PHE A 238 -10.25 -13.71 -10.35
C PHE A 238 -10.71 -15.13 -9.99
N LYS A 239 -11.96 -15.47 -10.32
CA LYS A 239 -12.57 -16.79 -10.05
C LYS A 239 -11.88 -17.97 -10.76
N ASP A 240 -11.22 -17.71 -11.89
CA ASP A 240 -10.57 -18.74 -12.72
C ASP A 240 -9.04 -18.75 -12.47
N ASN A 241 -8.53 -17.78 -11.70
CA ASN A 241 -7.13 -17.65 -11.33
C ASN A 241 -6.91 -18.27 -9.94
N GLU A 242 -7.02 -19.58 -9.90
CA GLU A 242 -6.81 -20.38 -8.71
C GLU A 242 -5.30 -20.62 -8.50
N GLN A 243 -4.81 -20.30 -7.30
CA GLN A 243 -3.39 -20.43 -6.94
C GLN A 243 -3.25 -21.22 -5.64
N ALA A 244 -2.25 -22.10 -5.56
CA ALA A 244 -1.95 -22.88 -4.37
C ALA A 244 -0.96 -22.12 -3.49
N PHE A 245 -1.46 -21.50 -2.41
CA PHE A 245 -0.65 -20.79 -1.43
C PHE A 245 -0.53 -21.54 -0.10
N ARG A 246 0.46 -21.15 0.70
CA ARG A 246 0.67 -21.65 2.06
C ARG A 246 0.65 -20.50 3.06
N ASP A 247 0.11 -20.77 4.24
CA ASP A 247 0.43 -19.99 5.44
C ASP A 247 1.70 -20.60 6.02
N CYS A 248 2.84 -20.01 5.65
CA CYS A 248 4.15 -20.53 6.00
C CYS A 248 4.52 -20.29 7.47
N GLU A 249 3.85 -19.35 8.15
CA GLU A 249 4.03 -19.13 9.58
C GLU A 249 3.40 -20.28 10.38
N LYS A 250 2.22 -20.74 9.94
CA LYS A 250 1.53 -21.90 10.54
C LYS A 250 1.95 -23.23 9.93
N GLY A 251 2.70 -23.21 8.83
CA GLY A 251 3.17 -24.40 8.11
C GLY A 251 2.07 -25.19 7.40
N VAL A 252 0.95 -24.55 7.06
CA VAL A 252 -0.23 -25.20 6.48
C VAL A 252 -0.49 -24.75 5.05
N ASP A 253 -1.04 -25.66 4.24
CA ASP A 253 -1.52 -25.34 2.89
C ASP A 253 -2.89 -24.65 3.00
N LEU A 254 -3.09 -23.59 2.21
CA LEU A 254 -4.35 -22.86 2.18
C LEU A 254 -5.31 -23.50 1.17
N PRO A 255 -6.63 -23.44 1.42
CA PRO A 255 -7.62 -23.83 0.42
C PRO A 255 -7.42 -23.06 -0.88
N VAL A 256 -7.39 -23.79 -1.99
CA VAL A 256 -7.34 -23.18 -3.32
C VAL A 256 -8.62 -22.40 -3.56
N GLN A 257 -8.47 -21.12 -3.90
CA GLN A 257 -9.57 -20.21 -4.20
C GLN A 257 -9.11 -19.16 -5.22
N GLY A 258 -10.08 -18.39 -5.74
CA GLY A 258 -9.79 -17.30 -6.68
C GLY A 258 -8.84 -16.27 -6.07
N SER A 259 -7.90 -15.77 -6.88
CA SER A 259 -6.81 -14.91 -6.44
C SER A 259 -6.57 -13.76 -7.41
N SER A 260 -6.14 -12.61 -6.89
CA SER A 260 -5.59 -11.52 -7.70
C SER A 260 -4.12 -11.75 -8.06
N ALA A 261 -3.40 -12.60 -7.34
CA ALA A 261 -1.98 -12.82 -7.56
C ALA A 261 -1.70 -13.72 -8.76
N VAL A 262 -0.72 -13.33 -9.56
CA VAL A 262 -0.15 -14.10 -10.66
C VAL A 262 1.31 -14.40 -10.31
N PRO A 263 1.69 -15.70 -10.16
CA PRO A 263 3.07 -16.07 -9.86
C PRO A 263 4.05 -15.65 -10.95
N LEU A 264 5.25 -15.28 -10.51
CA LEU A 264 6.35 -14.86 -11.34
C LEU A 264 7.51 -15.85 -11.20
N HIS A 265 8.03 -16.31 -12.33
CA HIS A 265 9.11 -17.29 -12.44
C HIS A 265 10.37 -16.66 -13.04
N THR A 266 11.51 -17.29 -12.79
CA THR A 266 12.83 -16.89 -13.32
C THR A 266 13.00 -17.20 -14.81
N ALA A 267 12.22 -18.14 -15.37
CA ALA A 267 12.23 -18.54 -16.78
C ALA A 267 10.81 -18.92 -17.25
N PRO A 268 10.53 -19.01 -18.58
CA PRO A 268 9.21 -19.36 -19.10
C PRO A 268 8.94 -20.88 -18.99
N SER A 269 8.93 -21.39 -17.76
CA SER A 269 8.68 -22.79 -17.42
C SER A 269 8.04 -22.88 -16.04
N ASP A 270 7.20 -23.88 -15.84
CA ASP A 270 6.57 -24.17 -14.55
C ASP A 270 7.55 -24.74 -13.53
N ASP A 271 8.57 -25.43 -14.02
CA ASP A 271 9.66 -25.96 -13.20
C ASP A 271 10.70 -24.88 -12.86
N ALA A 272 10.60 -23.70 -13.48
CA ALA A 272 11.51 -22.60 -13.15
C ALA A 272 11.19 -22.08 -11.74
N PRO A 273 12.21 -21.82 -10.90
CA PRO A 273 12.00 -21.25 -9.58
C PRO A 273 11.20 -19.96 -9.64
N LEU A 274 10.36 -19.73 -8.63
CA LEU A 274 9.69 -18.46 -8.42
C LEU A 274 10.71 -17.33 -8.22
N PHE A 275 10.35 -16.14 -8.66
CA PHE A 275 11.22 -14.97 -8.62
C PHE A 275 11.64 -14.63 -7.18
N SER A 276 12.93 -14.41 -6.99
CA SER A 276 13.53 -14.05 -5.70
C SER A 276 13.61 -12.53 -5.57
N ASP A 277 12.70 -11.92 -4.79
CA ASP A 277 12.81 -10.49 -4.49
C ASP A 277 14.04 -10.25 -3.58
N PRO A 278 15.05 -9.48 -4.02
CA PRO A 278 16.28 -9.27 -3.25
C PRO A 278 16.05 -8.54 -1.92
N GLY A 279 14.89 -7.90 -1.72
CA GLY A 279 14.49 -7.33 -0.43
C GLY A 279 13.99 -8.34 0.59
N ILE A 280 13.33 -9.41 0.13
CA ILE A 280 12.76 -10.47 0.97
C ILE A 280 13.80 -11.60 1.13
N HIS A 281 14.43 -11.99 0.01
CA HIS A 281 15.37 -13.10 -0.16
C HIS A 281 16.78 -12.59 -0.52
N PRO A 282 17.49 -11.91 0.40
CA PRO A 282 18.81 -11.31 0.16
C PRO A 282 19.93 -12.34 -0.09
N ASP A 283 19.69 -13.58 0.30
CA ASP A 283 20.61 -14.70 0.20
C ASP A 283 20.50 -15.37 -1.18
N GLY A 284 19.58 -14.88 -2.03
CA GLY A 284 19.31 -15.42 -3.35
C GLY A 284 18.48 -16.70 -3.32
N SER A 285 17.91 -17.07 -2.16
CA SER A 285 16.96 -18.18 -2.09
C SER A 285 15.76 -17.90 -3.02
N PRO A 286 15.22 -18.92 -3.71
CA PRO A 286 14.07 -18.72 -4.57
C PRO A 286 12.86 -18.17 -3.82
N GLY A 287 12.01 -17.45 -4.55
CA GLY A 287 10.67 -17.14 -4.05
C GLY A 287 9.89 -18.41 -3.71
N THR A 288 8.87 -18.26 -2.88
CA THR A 288 8.04 -19.34 -2.36
C THR A 288 6.58 -19.10 -2.73
N ASN A 289 5.75 -20.13 -2.53
CA ASN A 289 4.29 -20.00 -2.61
C ASN A 289 3.65 -19.60 -1.26
N CYS A 290 4.42 -19.02 -0.34
CA CYS A 290 3.85 -18.45 0.87
C CYS A 290 2.92 -17.27 0.50
N ALA A 291 1.77 -17.16 1.16
CA ALA A 291 0.87 -16.02 0.97
C ALA A 291 1.59 -14.70 1.28
N ALA A 292 2.41 -14.70 2.34
CA ALA A 292 3.29 -13.60 2.75
C ALA A 292 4.62 -13.49 1.95
N ASP A 293 4.81 -14.25 0.86
CA ASP A 293 5.90 -13.98 -0.08
C ASP A 293 5.34 -13.25 -1.31
N TRP A 294 5.30 -11.92 -1.21
CA TRP A 294 4.71 -11.04 -2.21
C TRP A 294 5.69 -10.51 -3.25
N GLY A 295 6.99 -10.80 -3.08
CA GLY A 295 8.02 -10.48 -4.06
C GLY A 295 7.94 -11.33 -5.34
N SER A 296 7.38 -12.54 -5.23
CA SER A 296 7.31 -13.55 -6.28
C SER A 296 6.02 -13.50 -7.11
N LYS A 297 5.21 -12.45 -6.98
CA LYS A 297 3.91 -12.33 -7.66
C LYS A 297 3.56 -10.89 -8.01
N ILE A 298 2.81 -10.74 -9.10
CA ILE A 298 2.18 -9.48 -9.51
C ILE A 298 0.67 -9.60 -9.30
N SER A 299 0.05 -8.55 -8.76
CA SER A 299 -1.37 -8.54 -8.45
C SER A 299 -2.21 -8.01 -9.60
N ALA A 300 -3.45 -8.47 -9.71
CA ALA A 300 -4.41 -7.98 -10.67
C ALA A 300 -4.55 -6.45 -10.58
N THR A 301 -4.81 -5.83 -11.73
CA THR A 301 -4.89 -4.40 -11.98
C THR A 301 -3.56 -3.62 -11.88
N GLN A 302 -2.47 -4.23 -11.38
CA GLN A 302 -1.14 -3.63 -11.49
C GLN A 302 -0.66 -3.58 -12.94
N GLN A 303 0.18 -2.60 -13.23
CA GLN A 303 0.77 -2.44 -14.55
C GLN A 303 2.16 -3.08 -14.61
N ALA A 304 2.61 -3.44 -15.81
CA ALA A 304 3.96 -3.90 -16.04
C ALA A 304 4.42 -3.57 -17.47
N VAL A 305 5.73 -3.44 -17.67
CA VAL A 305 6.31 -3.29 -19.00
C VAL A 305 6.87 -4.62 -19.49
N VAL A 306 6.40 -5.05 -20.66
CA VAL A 306 6.82 -6.28 -21.33
C VAL A 306 8.30 -6.21 -21.72
N ALA A 307 9.04 -7.23 -21.29
CA ALA A 307 10.48 -7.42 -21.51
C ALA A 307 10.79 -8.57 -22.51
N GLY A 308 9.78 -9.34 -22.92
CA GLY A 308 9.92 -10.43 -23.88
C GLY A 308 8.72 -11.37 -23.89
N HIS A 309 8.74 -12.33 -24.82
CA HIS A 309 7.73 -13.37 -24.95
C HIS A 309 8.38 -14.72 -25.20
N ALA A 310 7.69 -15.78 -24.77
CA ALA A 310 7.94 -17.16 -25.14
C ALA A 310 6.58 -17.85 -25.34
N PRO A 311 6.50 -19.03 -25.97
CA PRO A 311 5.21 -19.70 -26.20
C PRO A 311 4.40 -19.90 -24.90
N GLY A 312 3.30 -19.17 -24.73
CA GLY A 312 2.46 -19.22 -23.53
C GLY A 312 2.98 -18.44 -22.32
N TRP A 313 4.00 -17.61 -22.48
CA TRP A 313 4.62 -16.84 -21.40
C TRP A 313 4.94 -15.40 -21.81
N THR A 314 4.82 -14.49 -20.86
CA THR A 314 5.23 -13.09 -21.00
C THR A 314 6.29 -12.77 -19.95
N ALA A 315 7.40 -12.18 -20.38
CA ALA A 315 8.38 -11.59 -19.48
C ALA A 315 8.03 -10.12 -19.22
N ILE A 316 8.21 -9.66 -17.99
CA ILE A 316 8.13 -8.26 -17.59
C ILE A 316 9.41 -7.82 -16.89
N TRP A 317 9.67 -6.52 -16.90
CA TRP A 317 10.69 -5.95 -16.02
C TRP A 317 10.16 -5.95 -14.57
N TRP A 318 10.93 -6.58 -13.66
CA TRP A 318 10.56 -6.80 -12.27
C TRP A 318 11.82 -6.72 -11.40
N TYR A 319 11.87 -5.82 -10.42
CA TYR A 319 13.01 -5.61 -9.51
C TYR A 319 14.42 -5.58 -10.16
N GLY A 320 14.54 -5.00 -11.35
CA GLY A 320 15.83 -4.89 -12.03
C GLY A 320 16.20 -6.11 -12.88
N GLU A 321 15.31 -7.09 -13.03
CA GLU A 321 15.49 -8.32 -13.80
C GLU A 321 14.24 -8.66 -14.64
N LYS A 322 14.30 -9.75 -15.40
CA LYS A 322 13.13 -10.30 -16.09
C LYS A 322 12.44 -11.31 -15.19
N ALA A 323 11.13 -11.18 -15.06
CA ALA A 323 10.28 -12.20 -14.44
C ALA A 323 9.20 -12.64 -15.42
N TRP A 324 8.85 -13.92 -15.38
CA TRP A 324 7.96 -14.57 -16.35
C TRP A 324 6.67 -15.02 -15.69
N PHE A 325 5.54 -14.78 -16.33
CA PHE A 325 4.27 -15.39 -15.92
C PHE A 325 3.56 -16.01 -17.11
N ARG A 326 2.70 -16.98 -16.81
CA ARG A 326 1.90 -17.67 -17.82
C ARG A 326 0.91 -16.71 -18.47
N THR A 327 0.89 -16.73 -19.80
CA THR A 327 -0.11 -16.07 -20.65
C THR A 327 -0.63 -17.04 -21.71
N PRO A 328 -1.35 -18.10 -21.31
CA PRO A 328 -1.84 -19.09 -22.25
C PRO A 328 -2.73 -18.47 -23.32
N ALA A 329 -2.73 -19.06 -24.52
CA ALA A 329 -3.62 -18.61 -25.57
C ALA A 329 -5.08 -18.66 -25.09
N ARG A 330 -5.86 -17.63 -25.44
CA ARG A 330 -7.30 -17.49 -25.10
C ARG A 330 -7.60 -17.26 -23.62
N THR A 331 -6.61 -17.00 -22.75
CA THR A 331 -6.88 -16.47 -21.41
C THR A 331 -6.78 -14.95 -21.40
N ARG A 332 -7.51 -14.34 -20.47
CA ARG A 332 -7.36 -12.91 -20.17
C ARG A 332 -6.44 -12.77 -18.97
N THR A 333 -5.13 -12.86 -19.17
CA THR A 333 -4.14 -12.61 -18.10
C THR A 333 -3.59 -11.19 -18.16
N THR A 334 -3.59 -10.58 -19.35
CA THR A 334 -3.10 -9.21 -19.56
C THR A 334 -4.08 -8.42 -20.42
N THR A 335 -4.10 -7.12 -20.21
CA THR A 335 -4.86 -6.15 -21.00
C THR A 335 -3.89 -5.06 -21.49
N PRO A 336 -3.81 -4.76 -22.80
CA PRO A 336 -2.95 -3.69 -23.30
C PRO A 336 -3.41 -2.32 -22.79
N THR A 337 -2.49 -1.54 -22.23
CA THR A 337 -2.83 -0.32 -21.50
C THR A 337 -1.98 0.85 -21.94
N SER A 338 -2.62 2.00 -22.17
CA SER A 338 -1.90 3.25 -22.43
C SER A 338 -1.45 3.89 -21.12
N GLY A 339 -0.32 4.57 -21.14
CA GLY A 339 0.20 5.24 -19.95
C GLY A 339 1.61 5.72 -20.15
N TYR A 340 2.29 5.99 -19.05
CA TYR A 340 3.67 6.44 -19.04
C TYR A 340 4.59 5.41 -18.41
N VAL A 341 5.82 5.40 -18.88
CA VAL A 341 6.90 4.58 -18.35
C VAL A 341 8.10 5.46 -18.02
N VAL A 342 8.82 5.05 -16.99
CA VAL A 342 10.05 5.66 -16.50
C VAL A 342 11.22 4.82 -17.00
N ARG A 343 12.21 5.45 -17.63
CA ARG A 343 13.49 4.81 -18.01
C ARG A 343 14.69 5.65 -17.58
N PRO A 344 15.88 5.05 -17.41
CA PRO A 344 17.11 5.81 -17.22
C PRO A 344 17.38 6.73 -18.42
N LYS A 345 17.87 7.94 -18.15
CA LYS A 345 18.40 8.82 -19.20
C LYS A 345 19.59 8.20 -19.90
N THR A 346 19.80 8.58 -21.16
CA THR A 346 20.99 8.20 -21.93
C THR A 346 22.28 8.49 -21.15
N GLY A 347 23.18 7.50 -21.08
CA GLY A 347 24.45 7.58 -20.34
C GLY A 347 24.36 7.15 -18.87
N LYS A 348 23.17 6.88 -18.32
CA LYS A 348 23.01 6.28 -16.98
C LYS A 348 22.95 4.76 -17.09
N ALA A 349 23.91 4.08 -16.48
CA ALA A 349 23.92 2.61 -16.42
C ALA A 349 22.79 2.07 -15.53
N GLU A 350 22.50 2.77 -14.44
CA GLU A 350 21.39 2.47 -13.55
C GLU A 350 20.90 3.74 -12.83
N VAL A 351 19.65 3.69 -12.34
CA VAL A 351 19.02 4.75 -11.56
C VAL A 351 18.62 4.19 -10.18
N PRO A 352 19.07 4.82 -9.08
CA PRO A 352 18.64 4.45 -7.73
C PRO A 352 17.15 4.67 -7.51
N VAL A 353 16.49 3.72 -6.84
CA VAL A 353 15.09 3.83 -6.43
C VAL A 353 15.01 4.13 -4.93
N TYR A 354 14.06 4.96 -4.54
CA TYR A 354 13.84 5.41 -3.17
C TYR A 354 12.43 5.04 -2.72
N GLY A 355 12.25 4.69 -1.45
CA GLY A 355 10.92 4.47 -0.87
C GLY A 355 10.29 5.71 -0.24
N VAL A 356 10.99 6.84 -0.28
CA VAL A 356 10.51 8.14 0.20
C VAL A 356 11.00 9.25 -0.75
N ALA A 357 10.19 10.30 -0.93
CA ALA A 357 10.58 11.50 -1.67
C ALA A 357 10.85 12.66 -0.69
N TYR A 358 11.84 12.49 0.19
CA TYR A 358 12.22 13.52 1.16
C TYR A 358 13.05 14.65 0.54
N PRO A 359 13.06 15.85 1.16
CA PRO A 359 13.96 16.93 0.81
C PRO A 359 15.44 16.50 0.89
N GLU A 360 16.29 17.19 0.14
CA GLU A 360 17.74 17.10 0.32
C GLU A 360 18.16 17.80 1.61
N LYS A 361 19.33 17.42 2.15
CA LYS A 361 19.83 17.94 3.43
C LYS A 361 19.90 19.47 3.46
N SER A 362 20.31 20.08 2.35
CA SER A 362 20.44 21.54 2.18
C SER A 362 19.11 22.28 2.11
N GLU A 363 17.99 21.57 2.05
CA GLU A 363 16.64 22.16 1.96
C GLU A 363 15.98 22.34 3.34
N TYR A 364 16.57 21.77 4.38
CA TYR A 364 16.18 22.02 5.76
C TYR A 364 16.85 23.29 6.32
N PRO A 365 16.27 23.92 7.35
CA PRO A 365 16.98 24.93 8.14
C PRO A 365 18.31 24.37 8.66
N ALA A 366 19.37 25.19 8.60
CA ALA A 366 20.73 24.72 8.87
C ALA A 366 20.94 24.22 10.32
N ASP A 367 20.17 24.79 11.26
CA ASP A 367 20.15 24.47 12.69
C ASP A 367 19.13 23.37 13.06
N PHE A 368 18.30 22.92 12.11
CA PHE A 368 17.39 21.81 12.34
C PHE A 368 18.17 20.51 12.43
N ALA A 369 18.06 19.79 13.54
CA ALA A 369 18.86 18.58 13.79
C ALA A 369 18.33 17.33 13.06
N ASP A 370 17.02 17.23 12.82
CA ASP A 370 16.38 16.01 12.27
C ASP A 370 16.19 16.07 10.73
N GLN A 371 17.26 16.39 10.01
CA GLN A 371 17.28 16.53 8.55
C GLN A 371 17.18 15.16 7.85
N ARG A 372 15.96 14.61 7.77
CA ARG A 372 15.72 13.31 7.13
C ARG A 372 15.90 13.37 5.62
N VAL A 373 16.72 12.48 5.08
CA VAL A 373 16.93 12.33 3.63
C VAL A 373 16.60 10.90 3.21
N GLY A 374 16.13 10.72 1.97
CA GLY A 374 15.91 9.40 1.40
C GLY A 374 17.23 8.69 1.09
N THR A 375 17.34 7.41 1.45
CA THR A 375 18.45 6.55 1.02
C THR A 375 17.97 5.61 -0.09
N PRO A 376 18.85 5.23 -1.03
CA PRO A 376 18.51 4.25 -2.05
C PRO A 376 18.08 2.91 -1.44
N LEU A 377 17.10 2.28 -2.08
CA LEU A 377 16.75 0.89 -1.88
C LEU A 377 17.73 -0.01 -2.66
N GLN A 378 17.65 -1.31 -2.40
CA GLN A 378 18.37 -2.35 -3.12
C GLN A 378 17.94 -2.51 -4.59
N TYR A 379 16.90 -1.78 -5.02
CA TYR A 379 16.35 -1.84 -6.37
C TYR A 379 16.91 -0.72 -7.23
N THR A 380 17.28 -1.05 -8.47
CA THR A 380 17.69 -0.07 -9.48
C THR A 380 16.94 -0.28 -10.79
N ILE A 381 16.77 0.81 -11.55
CA ILE A 381 16.32 0.74 -12.94
C ILE A 381 17.55 0.73 -13.83
N LYS A 382 17.85 -0.42 -14.44
CA LYS A 382 19.05 -0.57 -15.29
C LYS A 382 18.83 -0.01 -16.70
N ALA A 383 19.89 0.37 -17.39
CA ALA A 383 19.85 0.81 -18.77
C ALA A 383 19.11 -0.22 -19.65
N GLY A 384 18.23 0.26 -20.53
CA GLY A 384 17.37 -0.60 -21.37
C GLY A 384 16.10 -1.12 -20.70
N GLN A 385 15.93 -0.91 -19.39
CA GLN A 385 14.69 -1.20 -18.68
C GLN A 385 13.74 -0.01 -18.66
N SER A 386 12.48 -0.31 -18.36
CA SER A 386 11.44 0.69 -18.17
C SER A 386 10.35 0.12 -17.28
N TYR A 387 9.76 0.97 -16.43
CA TYR A 387 8.73 0.58 -15.46
C TYR A 387 7.53 1.53 -15.56
N PRO A 388 6.30 1.09 -15.24
CA PRO A 388 5.13 1.98 -15.20
C PRO A 388 5.35 3.10 -14.19
N GLY A 389 4.85 4.30 -14.46
CA GLY A 389 4.98 5.45 -13.55
C GLY A 389 5.15 6.78 -14.28
N GLY A 390 5.79 7.73 -13.61
CA GLY A 390 6.07 9.06 -14.14
C GLY A 390 5.14 10.15 -13.61
N GLY A 391 4.24 9.83 -12.68
CA GLY A 391 3.48 10.83 -11.94
C GLY A 391 4.42 11.64 -11.05
N GLN A 392 4.11 12.92 -10.81
CA GLN A 392 4.90 13.73 -9.89
C GLN A 392 4.61 13.29 -8.46
N ALA A 393 5.65 12.99 -7.68
CA ALA A 393 5.49 12.69 -6.26
C ALA A 393 5.52 13.98 -5.41
N PRO A 394 4.79 14.07 -4.29
CA PRO A 394 4.94 15.19 -3.37
C PRO A 394 6.30 15.10 -2.68
N THR A 395 7.17 16.08 -2.86
CA THR A 395 8.46 16.10 -2.16
C THR A 395 8.31 16.81 -0.82
N GLY A 396 8.54 16.11 0.28
CA GLY A 396 8.61 16.72 1.60
C GLY A 396 8.59 15.75 2.77
N PHE A 397 8.80 16.30 3.96
CA PHE A 397 8.86 15.57 5.22
C PHE A 397 8.00 16.28 6.27
N PHE A 398 7.03 15.57 6.84
CA PHE A 398 6.25 16.04 7.97
C PHE A 398 6.99 15.69 9.27
N TYR A 399 7.32 16.68 10.09
CA TYR A 399 8.01 16.46 11.35
C TYR A 399 7.02 16.64 12.50
N ALA A 400 6.74 15.55 13.21
CA ALA A 400 5.81 15.55 14.36
C ALA A 400 6.37 14.63 15.48
N PRO A 401 7.44 15.03 16.17
CA PRO A 401 8.05 14.21 17.22
C PRO A 401 7.24 14.15 18.52
N THR A 402 6.45 15.16 18.87
CA THR A 402 5.79 15.26 20.19
C THR A 402 4.27 15.29 20.10
N ILE A 403 3.59 14.90 21.18
CA ILE A 403 2.12 14.92 21.25
C ILE A 403 1.51 16.35 21.26
N ASP A 404 2.28 17.35 21.68
CA ASP A 404 1.75 18.69 21.98
C ASP A 404 2.40 19.80 21.14
N ALA A 405 3.14 19.42 20.09
CA ALA A 405 3.90 20.34 19.23
C ALA A 405 4.86 21.26 20.02
N SER A 406 5.44 20.76 21.11
CA SER A 406 6.27 21.54 22.02
C SER A 406 7.70 21.79 21.52
N TYR A 407 8.17 21.03 20.53
CA TYR A 407 9.51 21.21 19.98
C TYR A 407 9.58 22.33 18.92
N PRO A 408 10.75 22.95 18.70
CA PRO A 408 10.93 23.85 17.57
C PRO A 408 10.62 23.17 16.24
N LEU A 409 9.85 23.85 15.38
CA LEU A 409 9.40 23.35 14.08
C LEU A 409 8.56 22.07 14.13
N ASP A 410 8.06 21.69 15.31
CA ASP A 410 7.18 20.54 15.47
C ASP A 410 5.85 20.76 14.73
N HIS A 411 5.28 19.66 14.24
CA HIS A 411 4.11 19.60 13.37
C HIS A 411 4.26 20.46 12.09
N ALA A 412 5.50 20.67 11.62
CA ALA A 412 5.79 21.38 10.38
C ALA A 412 6.01 20.42 9.20
N TYR A 413 5.60 20.87 8.01
CA TYR A 413 5.89 20.18 6.75
C TYR A 413 7.02 20.88 5.98
N PHE A 414 8.16 20.20 5.86
CA PHE A 414 9.31 20.65 5.10
C PHE A 414 9.15 20.28 3.63
N LYS A 415 8.80 21.26 2.78
CA LYS A 415 8.67 21.08 1.33
C LYS A 415 10.06 21.00 0.69
N GLY A 416 10.31 19.97 -0.12
CA GLY A 416 11.53 19.83 -0.90
C GLY A 416 11.42 20.38 -2.32
N LYS A 417 12.53 20.87 -2.89
CA LYS A 417 12.63 21.33 -4.28
C LYS A 417 13.13 20.21 -5.19
N GLN A 418 13.88 19.23 -4.68
CA GLN A 418 14.24 18.03 -5.43
C GLN A 418 12.97 17.35 -5.98
N LYS A 419 12.93 17.16 -7.30
CA LYS A 419 11.78 16.54 -7.96
C LYS A 419 11.94 15.03 -8.02
N TYR A 420 10.93 14.33 -7.57
CA TYR A 420 10.79 12.89 -7.71
C TYR A 420 9.58 12.57 -8.58
N VAL A 421 9.65 11.44 -9.27
CA VAL A 421 8.52 10.85 -9.98
C VAL A 421 8.24 9.46 -9.45
N THR A 422 6.97 9.05 -9.50
CA THR A 422 6.53 7.72 -9.12
C THR A 422 7.04 6.69 -10.11
N VAL A 423 7.31 5.48 -9.62
CA VAL A 423 7.62 4.31 -10.43
C VAL A 423 7.08 3.06 -9.74
N GLN A 424 6.45 2.15 -10.48
CA GLN A 424 6.09 0.84 -9.98
C GLN A 424 7.29 -0.10 -10.15
N ILE A 425 8.07 -0.29 -9.07
CA ILE A 425 9.20 -1.22 -9.05
C ILE A 425 8.75 -2.53 -8.39
N GLY A 426 8.64 -3.58 -9.20
CA GLY A 426 7.93 -4.78 -8.78
C GLY A 426 6.46 -4.46 -8.48
N HIS A 427 5.98 -4.83 -7.30
CA HIS A 427 4.61 -4.53 -6.84
C HIS A 427 4.50 -3.17 -6.13
N ARG A 428 5.62 -2.46 -5.87
CA ARG A 428 5.65 -1.26 -5.01
C ARG A 428 5.56 0.03 -5.79
N VAL A 429 4.85 1.02 -5.24
CA VAL A 429 4.95 2.41 -5.69
C VAL A 429 6.18 3.04 -5.01
N ALA A 430 7.21 3.31 -5.78
CA ALA A 430 8.47 3.89 -5.32
C ALA A 430 8.78 5.20 -6.07
N PHE A 431 9.93 5.79 -5.78
CA PHE A 431 10.32 7.11 -6.27
C PHE A 431 11.70 7.10 -6.90
N VAL A 432 11.88 7.86 -7.97
CA VAL A 432 13.19 8.14 -8.57
C VAL A 432 13.35 9.63 -8.80
N LYS A 433 14.58 10.13 -8.76
CA LYS A 433 14.86 11.53 -9.05
C LYS A 433 14.52 11.82 -10.52
N ALA A 434 13.68 12.83 -10.77
CA ALA A 434 13.26 13.21 -12.12
C ALA A 434 14.45 13.65 -13.01
N SER A 435 15.55 14.09 -12.40
CA SER A 435 16.79 14.42 -13.10
C SER A 435 17.47 13.22 -13.76
N ASP A 436 17.23 11.99 -13.30
CA ASP A 436 17.92 10.78 -13.75
C ASP A 436 17.14 9.95 -14.79
N VAL A 437 15.87 10.30 -15.03
CA VAL A 437 14.96 9.49 -15.86
C VAL A 437 14.26 10.28 -16.96
N ASP A 438 13.93 9.59 -18.05
CA ASP A 438 12.93 10.06 -19.01
C ASP A 438 11.56 9.49 -18.64
N ILE A 439 10.52 10.30 -18.82
CA ILE A 439 9.12 9.88 -18.74
C ILE A 439 8.57 9.85 -20.16
N LEU A 440 8.09 8.69 -20.58
CA LEU A 440 7.67 8.48 -21.97
C LEU A 440 6.30 7.87 -22.00
N ARG A 441 5.51 8.25 -23.00
CA ARG A 441 4.30 7.52 -23.29
C ARG A 441 4.65 6.12 -23.80
N ALA A 442 4.08 5.10 -23.17
CA ALA A 442 4.18 3.73 -23.67
C ALA A 442 3.59 3.66 -25.08
N ARG A 443 4.33 3.02 -25.98
CA ARG A 443 3.86 2.69 -27.32
C ARG A 443 3.39 1.25 -27.33
#